data_AF-A0A0F8WT40-F1
#
_entry.id   AF-A0A0F8WT40-F1
#
_cell.length_a   1.000
_cell.length_b   1.000
_cell.length_c   1.000
_cell.angle_alpha   90.00
_cell.angle_beta   90.00
_cell.angle_gamma   90.00
#
_symmetry.space_group_name_H-M   'P 1'
#
loop_
_entity.id
_entity.type
_entity.pdbx_description
1 polymer ?
#
loop_
_entity_poly.entity_id
_entity_poly.type
_entity_poly.pdbx_seq_one_letter_code
_entity_poly.pdbx_strand_id
1 'polypeptide(L)'
;MAPEAFVQEPITIIIPMRNAADTIVAAIESLLPQLETGDDECGKLPRDDIVIVDDCSDDNSVEMVKALSQRSEASRNIVSVIQLKEHHHQY
;
A
#
# COMPACT_ATOMS: atom_id res chain seq x y z
N MET A 1 15.21 -33.54 15.65
CA MET A 1 14.52 -32.26 15.87
C MET A 1 14.00 -31.81 14.52
N ALA A 2 12.68 -31.64 14.38
CA ALA A 2 12.13 -31.00 13.19
C ALA A 2 12.54 -29.52 13.21
N PRO A 3 12.86 -28.89 12.07
CA PRO A 3 13.12 -27.46 12.03
C PRO A 3 11.87 -26.73 12.54
N GLU A 4 12.08 -25.77 13.45
CA GLU A 4 11.01 -24.89 13.87
C GLU A 4 10.55 -24.09 12.65
N ALA A 5 9.26 -24.17 12.33
CA ALA A 5 8.69 -23.37 11.25
C ALA A 5 8.91 -21.89 11.58
N PHE A 6 9.67 -21.18 10.76
CA PHE A 6 9.78 -19.73 10.86
C PHE A 6 8.44 -19.13 10.50
N VAL A 7 7.72 -18.61 11.50
CA VAL A 7 6.53 -17.79 11.27
C VAL A 7 7.03 -16.38 10.96
N GLN A 8 6.78 -15.91 9.73
CA GLN A 8 7.09 -14.55 9.34
C GLN A 8 5.94 -13.63 9.78
N GLU A 9 6.24 -12.66 10.63
CA GLU A 9 5.25 -11.69 11.12
C GLU A 9 4.76 -10.77 9.98
N PRO A 10 3.46 -10.48 9.89
CA PRO A 10 2.94 -9.53 8.92
C PRO A 10 3.56 -8.14 9.14
N ILE A 11 3.85 -7.48 8.04
CA ILE A 11 4.32 -6.11 7.92
C ILE A 11 3.16 -5.25 7.37
N THR A 12 3.28 -3.93 7.47
CA THR A 12 2.31 -3.01 6.86
C THR A 12 3.11 -1.92 6.18
N ILE A 13 2.79 -1.63 4.93
CA ILE A 13 3.51 -0.64 4.13
C ILE A 13 2.71 0.67 4.18
N ILE A 14 3.31 1.71 4.75
CA ILE A 14 2.69 3.05 4.81
C ILE A 14 3.36 3.94 3.78
N ILE A 15 2.56 4.49 2.84
CA ILE A 15 3.03 5.38 1.79
C ILE A 15 2.39 6.76 2.00
N PRO A 16 3.13 7.74 2.54
CA PRO A 16 2.68 9.12 2.51
C PRO A 16 2.71 9.64 1.06
N MET A 17 1.69 10.37 0.68
CA MET A 17 1.45 10.82 -0.68
C MET A 17 1.01 12.28 -0.68
N ARG A 18 1.66 13.11 -1.49
CA ARG A 18 1.18 14.46 -1.84
C ARG A 18 1.48 14.72 -3.30
N ASN A 19 0.45 15.00 -4.09
CA ASN A 19 0.56 15.31 -5.52
C ASN A 19 1.46 14.34 -6.32
N ALA A 20 1.13 13.05 -6.25
CA ALA A 20 1.94 11.96 -6.78
C ALA A 20 1.29 11.26 -8.00
N ALA A 21 0.45 11.96 -8.76
CA ALA A 21 -0.33 11.37 -9.87
C ALA A 21 0.55 10.60 -10.87
N ASP A 22 1.76 11.09 -11.14
CA ASP A 22 2.68 10.49 -12.10
C ASP A 22 3.37 9.21 -11.61
N THR A 23 3.44 8.99 -10.29
CA THR A 23 4.29 7.96 -9.70
C THR A 23 3.54 6.95 -8.83
N ILE A 24 2.42 7.33 -8.22
CA ILE A 24 1.77 6.52 -7.17
C ILE A 24 1.26 5.18 -7.69
N VAL A 25 0.71 5.15 -8.91
CA VAL A 25 0.22 3.91 -9.51
C VAL A 25 1.38 2.96 -9.80
N ALA A 26 2.46 3.45 -10.41
CA ALA A 26 3.63 2.65 -10.71
C ALA A 26 4.30 2.12 -9.43
N ALA A 27 4.34 2.91 -8.36
CA ALA A 27 4.84 2.49 -7.06
C ALA A 27 4.01 1.34 -6.49
N ILE A 28 2.68 1.47 -6.44
CA ILE A 28 1.79 0.42 -5.92
C ILE A 28 1.87 -0.83 -6.80
N GLU A 29 1.79 -0.69 -8.13
CA GLU A 29 1.90 -1.81 -9.07
C GLU A 29 3.26 -2.53 -8.99
N SER A 30 4.34 -1.84 -8.62
CA SER A 30 5.64 -2.48 -8.37
C SER A 30 5.66 -3.33 -7.10
N LEU A 31 4.84 -2.98 -6.10
CA LEU A 31 4.76 -3.67 -4.81
C LEU A 31 3.85 -4.90 -4.90
N LEU A 32 2.72 -4.81 -5.60
CA LEU A 32 1.70 -5.88 -5.66
C LEU A 32 2.27 -7.30 -5.95
N PRO A 33 3.12 -7.52 -6.97
CA PRO A 33 3.63 -8.86 -7.29
C PRO A 33 4.52 -9.45 -6.19
N GLN A 34 5.13 -8.60 -5.37
CA GLN A 34 5.98 -9.00 -4.25
C GLN A 34 5.14 -9.45 -3.04
N LEU A 35 3.86 -9.06 -3.00
CA LEU A 35 2.89 -9.37 -1.93
C LEU A 35 1.96 -10.55 -2.26
N GLU A 36 1.70 -10.84 -3.55
CA GLU A 36 0.65 -11.79 -3.98
C GLU A 36 1.04 -13.29 -3.97
N THR A 37 2.32 -13.66 -3.89
CA THR A 37 2.76 -15.06 -4.13
C THR A 37 3.36 -15.74 -2.90
N GLY A 38 2.61 -15.86 -1.81
CA GLY A 38 3.09 -16.51 -0.59
C GLY A 38 3.07 -18.04 -0.63
N ASP A 39 4.07 -18.66 -1.28
CA ASP A 39 4.46 -20.05 -1.04
C ASP A 39 6.02 -20.14 -0.97
N ASP A 40 6.53 -20.26 0.25
CA ASP A 40 7.73 -20.96 0.74
C ASP A 40 9.16 -20.80 0.17
N GLU A 41 9.46 -19.95 -0.81
CA GLU A 41 10.87 -19.79 -1.28
C GLU A 41 11.38 -18.34 -1.21
N CYS A 42 12.26 -18.10 -0.22
CA CYS A 42 13.25 -17.02 -0.08
C CYS A 42 12.96 -15.68 -0.79
N GLY A 43 12.53 -14.66 -0.02
CA GLY A 43 12.53 -13.26 -0.46
C GLY A 43 11.17 -12.56 -0.54
N LYS A 44 10.09 -13.17 -0.04
CA LYS A 44 8.75 -12.59 -0.07
C LYS A 44 8.34 -12.01 1.28
N LEU A 45 7.55 -10.94 1.23
CA LEU A 45 6.97 -10.33 2.42
C LEU A 45 5.67 -11.08 2.74
N PRO A 46 5.38 -11.38 4.02
CA PRO A 46 4.10 -11.97 4.43
C PRO A 46 2.95 -11.00 4.07
N ARG A 47 1.69 -11.43 4.27
CA ARG A 47 0.53 -10.63 3.89
C ARG A 47 0.54 -9.25 4.59
N ASP A 48 0.71 -8.21 3.78
CA ASP A 48 0.87 -6.84 4.27
C ASP A 48 -0.14 -5.89 3.61
N ASP A 49 -0.92 -5.21 4.45
CA ASP A 49 -1.78 -4.11 4.03
C ASP A 49 -0.91 -2.95 3.51
N ILE A 50 -1.29 -2.31 2.40
CA ILE A 50 -0.75 -0.99 2.01
C ILE A 50 -1.72 0.09 2.49
N VAL A 51 -1.18 1.04 3.25
CA VAL A 51 -1.89 2.21 3.73
C VAL A 51 -1.33 3.44 3.03
N ILE A 52 -2.13 4.04 2.16
CA ILE A 52 -1.80 5.32 1.52
C ILE A 52 -2.31 6.44 2.41
N VAL A 53 -1.42 7.35 2.80
CA VAL A 53 -1.77 8.53 3.60
C VAL A 53 -1.64 9.75 2.71
N ASP A 54 -2.77 10.30 2.28
CA ASP A 54 -2.86 11.51 1.47
C ASP A 54 -2.68 12.76 2.34
N ASP A 55 -1.59 13.50 2.11
CA ASP A 55 -1.23 14.76 2.76
C ASP A 55 -1.82 15.95 1.98
N CYS A 56 -3.15 15.96 1.91
CA CYS A 56 -3.94 17.02 1.29
C CYS A 56 -3.55 17.30 -0.17
N SER A 57 -3.47 16.25 -1.01
CA SER A 57 -3.22 16.44 -2.44
C SER A 57 -4.33 17.27 -3.10
N ASP A 58 -3.95 18.12 -4.04
CA ASP A 58 -4.86 18.94 -4.85
C ASP A 58 -4.92 18.48 -6.33
N ASP A 59 -4.21 17.39 -6.65
CA ASP A 59 -4.27 16.69 -7.93
C ASP A 59 -5.19 15.45 -7.89
N ASN A 60 -5.15 14.64 -8.94
CA ASN A 60 -5.97 13.43 -9.08
C ASN A 60 -5.35 12.16 -8.43
N SER A 61 -4.27 12.27 -7.63
CA SER A 61 -3.59 11.12 -7.03
C SER A 61 -4.53 10.21 -6.24
N VAL A 62 -5.41 10.81 -5.44
CA VAL A 62 -6.38 10.06 -4.62
C VAL A 62 -7.35 9.25 -5.47
N GLU A 63 -7.80 9.82 -6.60
CA GLU A 63 -8.70 9.15 -7.53
C GLU A 63 -8.00 7.97 -8.21
N MET A 64 -6.73 8.13 -8.58
CA MET A 64 -5.92 7.08 -9.19
C MET A 64 -5.73 5.89 -8.23
N VAL A 65 -5.45 6.17 -6.95
CA VAL A 65 -5.32 5.13 -5.91
C VAL A 65 -6.65 4.41 -5.68
N LYS A 66 -7.77 5.14 -5.58
CA LYS A 66 -9.11 4.56 -5.44
C LYS A 66 -9.53 3.73 -6.66
N ALA A 67 -9.15 4.14 -7.87
CA ALA A 67 -9.40 3.36 -9.07
C ALA A 67 -8.59 2.04 -9.05
N LEU A 68 -7.33 2.10 -8.60
CA LEU A 68 -6.47 0.92 -8.49
C LEU A 68 -7.00 -0.10 -7.45
N SER A 69 -7.52 0.38 -6.32
CA SER A 69 -8.10 -0.48 -5.28
C SER A 69 -9.37 -1.23 -5.73
N GLN A 70 -10.04 -0.74 -6.78
CA GLN A 70 -11.27 -1.33 -7.33
C GLN A 70 -11.02 -2.30 -8.50
N ARG A 71 -9.80 -2.34 -9.07
CA ARG A 71 -9.50 -3.08 -10.31
C ARG A 71 -9.28 -4.59 -10.14
N SER A 72 -8.98 -5.10 -8.94
CA SER A 72 -8.78 -6.55 -8.76
C SER A 72 -9.22 -7.06 -7.38
N GLU A 73 -9.59 -8.35 -7.30
CA GLU A 73 -9.80 -9.01 -6.01
C GLU A 73 -8.52 -9.15 -5.20
N ALA A 74 -7.34 -9.10 -5.82
CA ALA A 74 -6.08 -9.04 -5.11
C ALA A 74 -5.88 -7.68 -4.43
N SER A 75 -6.34 -6.58 -5.06
CA SER A 75 -6.35 -5.24 -4.49
C SER A 75 -7.32 -5.07 -3.30
N ARG A 76 -8.26 -6.00 -3.08
CA ARG A 76 -9.23 -5.92 -1.96
C ARG A 76 -8.57 -5.91 -0.59
N ASN A 77 -7.40 -6.51 -0.45
CA ASN A 77 -6.67 -6.56 0.81
C ASN A 77 -5.61 -5.45 0.91
N ILE A 78 -5.42 -4.62 -0.12
CA ILE A 78 -4.11 -4.01 -0.31
C ILE A 78 -4.12 -2.49 -0.20
N VAL A 79 -5.21 -1.74 -0.36
CA VAL A 79 -5.11 -0.28 -0.41
C VAL A 79 -6.18 0.41 0.44
N SER A 80 -5.80 0.85 1.63
CA SER A 80 -6.59 1.82 2.40
C SER A 80 -6.07 3.23 2.14
N VAL A 81 -6.97 4.20 1.94
CA VAL A 81 -6.60 5.60 1.73
C VAL A 81 -7.07 6.42 2.92
N ILE A 82 -6.13 7.01 3.65
CA ILE A 82 -6.38 7.95 4.75
C ILE A 82 -6.10 9.36 4.21
N GLN A 83 -7.12 10.20 4.15
CA GLN A 83 -6.96 11.59 3.74
C GLN A 83 -6.79 12.50 4.95
N LEU A 84 -5.63 13.14 5.05
CA LEU A 84 -5.40 14.19 6.03
C LEU A 84 -6.23 15.41 5.63
N LYS A 85 -6.77 16.09 6.64
CA LYS A 85 -7.39 17.41 6.46
C LYS A 85 -6.33 18.46 6.77
N GLU A 86 -6.29 19.54 5.99
CA GLU A 86 -5.43 20.66 6.32
C GLU A 86 -5.75 21.11 7.75
N HIS A 87 -4.76 21.03 8.64
CA HIS A 87 -4.79 21.83 9.84
C HIS A 87 -4.45 23.25 9.40
N HIS A 88 -5.49 24.09 9.20
CA HIS A 88 -5.34 25.53 9.22
C HIS A 88 -4.75 25.91 10.59
N HIS A 89 -3.43 25.87 10.70
CA HIS A 89 -2.71 26.54 11.76
C HIS A 89 -2.96 28.03 11.56
N GLN A 90 -3.99 28.53 12.24
CA GLN A 90 -4.10 29.93 12.61
C GLN A 90 -2.94 30.20 13.58
N TYR A 91 -1.80 30.62 13.04
CA TYR A 91 -0.76 31.32 13.81
C TYR A 91 -0.94 32.82 13.62
#